data_AF-A0A1G2RJR0-F1
#
_entry.id   AF-A0A1G2RJR0-F1
#
_cell.length_a   1.000
_cell.length_b   1.000
_cell.length_c   1.000
_cell.angle_alpha   90.00
_cell.angle_beta   90.00
_cell.angle_gamma   90.00
#
_symmetry.space_group_name_H-M   'P 1'
#
loop_
_entity.id
_entity.type
_entity.pdbx_description
1 polymer ?
#
loop_
_entity_poly.entity_id
_entity_poly.type
_entity_poly.pdbx_seq_one_letter_code
_entity_poly.pdbx_strand_id
1 'polypeptide(L)'
;MRSVFTIVLAVSFLGITLFGVLAANHDNSQAFMGCLASLVKGAMCPDQTDLFSFANFHLDVFKVFSLAFLIILLLAGGILVSFPKSEVSRSARFQIKRLETFVSRAHYAFLSWFSLHENSPSIL
;
A
#
# COMPACT_ATOMS: atom_id res chain seq x y z
N MET A 1 -4.11 19.43 12.26
CA MET A 1 -3.97 18.31 11.30
C MET A 1 -3.33 17.06 11.91
N ARG A 2 -2.19 17.17 12.62
CA ARG A 2 -1.55 16.00 13.27
C ARG A 2 -2.44 15.28 14.30
N SER A 3 -3.13 16.02 15.17
CA SER A 3 -3.95 15.45 16.24
C SER A 3 -5.20 14.70 15.74
N VAL A 4 -5.91 15.23 14.75
CA VAL A 4 -7.07 14.56 14.13
C VAL A 4 -6.66 13.24 13.49
N PHE A 5 -5.50 13.21 12.82
CA PHE A 5 -4.96 12.00 12.21
C PHE A 5 -4.61 10.94 13.26
N THR A 6 -4.02 11.35 14.39
CA THR A 6 -3.74 10.45 15.51
C THR A 6 -5.01 9.85 16.11
N ILE A 7 -6.07 10.65 16.26
CA ILE A 7 -7.35 10.19 16.81
C ILE A 7 -8.03 9.21 15.85
N VAL A 8 -8.07 9.50 14.55
CA VAL A 8 -8.63 8.58 13.54
C VAL A 8 -7.88 7.26 13.51
N LEU A 9 -6.54 7.30 13.60
CA LEU A 9 -5.73 6.08 13.70
C LEU A 9 -6.03 5.29 14.98
N ALA A 10 -6.11 5.95 16.12
CA ALA A 10 -6.40 5.30 17.40
C ALA A 10 -7.79 4.65 17.40
N VAL A 11 -8.81 5.35 16.90
CA VAL A 11 -10.19 4.83 16.82
C VAL A 11 -10.30 3.69 15.80
N SER A 12 -9.66 3.82 14.64
CA SER A 12 -9.62 2.73 13.65
C SER A 12 -8.97 1.48 14.22
N PHE A 13 -7.87 1.66 14.94
CA PHE A 13 -7.15 0.56 15.58
C PHE A 13 -7.99 -0.10 16.68
N LEU A 14 -8.65 0.69 17.54
CA LEU A 14 -9.61 0.20 18.54
C LEU A 14 -10.80 -0.51 17.91
N GLY A 15 -11.31 -0.01 16.79
CA GLY A 15 -12.41 -0.64 16.05
C GLY A 15 -11.98 -2.00 15.50
N ILE A 16 -10.86 -2.05 14.79
CA ILE A 16 -10.36 -3.31 14.20
C ILE A 16 -10.05 -4.34 15.29
N THR A 17 -9.53 -3.94 16.45
CA THR A 17 -9.30 -4.88 17.56
C THR A 17 -10.60 -5.37 18.19
N LEU A 18 -11.56 -4.48 18.47
CA LEU A 18 -12.86 -4.87 19.03
C LEU A 18 -13.64 -5.76 18.07
N PHE A 19 -13.77 -5.37 16.80
CA PHE A 19 -14.47 -6.16 15.79
C PHE A 19 -13.71 -7.43 15.41
N GLY A 20 -12.37 -7.43 15.40
CA GLY A 20 -11.58 -8.64 15.13
C GLY A 20 -11.72 -9.70 16.23
N VAL A 21 -11.86 -9.28 17.49
CA VAL A 21 -12.11 -10.17 18.63
C VAL A 21 -13.55 -10.67 18.66
N LEU A 22 -14.52 -9.81 18.34
CA LEU A 22 -15.95 -10.15 18.39
C LEU A 22 -16.47 -10.88 17.13
N ALA A 23 -15.84 -10.69 15.97
CA ALA A 23 -16.24 -11.33 14.71
C ALA A 23 -15.63 -12.71 14.49
N ALA A 24 -14.83 -13.22 15.44
CA ALA A 24 -14.43 -14.62 15.45
C ALA A 24 -15.68 -15.47 15.74
N ASN A 25 -16.25 -16.01 14.66
CA ASN A 25 -17.50 -16.75 14.64
C ASN A 25 -17.53 -17.86 15.72
N HIS A 26 -18.53 -17.83 16.60
CA HIS A 26 -18.76 -18.80 17.68
C HIS A 26 -19.78 -19.87 17.26
N ASP A 27 -19.56 -20.53 16.12
CA ASP A 27 -20.42 -21.66 15.78
C ASP A 27 -19.91 -22.89 16.52
N ASN A 28 -20.67 -23.30 17.55
CA ASN A 28 -20.39 -24.40 18.48
C ASN A 28 -20.37 -25.80 17.81
N SER A 29 -20.18 -25.89 16.49
CA SER A 29 -20.41 -27.09 15.71
C SER A 29 -19.14 -27.86 15.29
N GLN A 30 -17.93 -27.31 15.44
CA GLN A 30 -16.70 -28.03 15.04
C GLN A 30 -15.53 -27.77 16.00
N ALA A 31 -15.36 -28.66 16.97
CA ALA A 31 -14.30 -28.72 17.98
C ALA A 31 -12.85 -28.82 17.44
N PHE A 32 -12.61 -28.59 16.14
CA PHE A 32 -11.31 -28.75 15.51
C PHE A 32 -10.79 -27.50 14.78
N MET A 33 -11.65 -26.51 14.51
CA MET A 33 -11.23 -25.20 13.97
C MET A 33 -11.63 -24.09 14.95
N GLY A 34 -10.97 -24.09 16.11
CA GLY A 34 -11.11 -23.00 17.08
C GLY A 34 -10.72 -21.64 16.47
N CYS A 35 -11.17 -20.58 17.13
CA CYS A 35 -10.92 -19.19 16.76
C CYS A 35 -9.45 -18.94 16.34
N LEU A 36 -9.19 -17.98 15.44
CA LEU A 36 -7.85 -17.70 14.89
C LEU A 36 -6.75 -17.56 15.98
N ALA A 37 -7.13 -17.06 17.15
CA ALA A 37 -6.26 -16.94 18.32
C ALA A 37 -5.72 -18.29 18.86
N SER A 38 -6.48 -19.38 18.71
CA SER A 38 -6.02 -20.74 19.06
C SER A 38 -4.84 -21.21 18.23
N LEU A 39 -4.82 -20.87 16.94
CA LEU A 39 -3.72 -21.23 16.03
C LEU A 39 -2.41 -20.54 16.44
N VAL A 40 -2.52 -19.29 16.88
CA VAL A 40 -1.35 -18.48 17.29
C VAL A 40 -0.83 -18.89 18.66
N LYS A 41 -1.72 -19.26 19.59
CA LYS A 41 -1.34 -19.66 20.96
C LYS A 41 -1.09 -21.16 21.12
N GLY A 42 -1.51 -21.99 20.18
CA GLY A 42 -1.49 -23.45 20.32
C GLY A 42 -2.39 -23.95 21.45
N ALA A 43 -3.44 -23.20 21.78
CA ALA A 43 -4.32 -23.49 22.91
C ALA A 43 -5.80 -23.36 22.49
N MET A 44 -6.70 -24.07 23.18
CA MET A 44 -8.13 -23.96 22.93
C MET A 44 -8.62 -22.55 23.25
N CYS A 45 -9.56 -22.03 22.45
CA CYS A 45 -10.17 -20.74 22.73
C CYS A 45 -11.02 -20.86 24.01
N PRO A 46 -10.81 -19.99 25.01
CA PRO A 46 -11.62 -20.00 26.22
C PRO A 46 -13.07 -19.68 25.89
N ASP A 47 -14.00 -20.35 26.57
CA ASP A 47 -15.42 -20.03 26.50
C ASP A 47 -15.68 -18.62 27.03
N GLN A 48 -16.66 -17.91 26.46
CA GLN A 48 -17.01 -16.54 26.85
C GLN A 48 -17.59 -16.43 28.28
N THR A 49 -17.78 -17.56 28.97
CA THR A 49 -18.31 -17.61 30.34
C THR A 49 -17.36 -16.95 31.34
N ASP A 50 -16.05 -16.99 31.07
CA ASP A 50 -15.04 -16.24 31.83
C ASP A 50 -14.45 -15.12 30.96
N LEU A 51 -15.05 -13.94 31.09
CA LEU A 51 -14.64 -12.72 30.37
C LEU A 51 -13.19 -12.32 30.65
N PHE A 52 -12.66 -12.59 31.86
CA PHE A 52 -11.28 -12.23 32.20
C PHE A 52 -10.28 -13.14 31.49
N SER A 53 -10.52 -14.45 31.50
CA SER A 53 -9.70 -15.42 30.75
C SER A 53 -9.76 -15.16 29.25
N PHE A 54 -10.97 -14.89 28.73
CA PHE A 54 -11.18 -14.53 27.33
C PHE A 54 -10.42 -13.26 26.93
N ALA A 55 -10.51 -12.19 27.72
CA ALA A 55 -9.81 -10.93 27.46
C ALA A 55 -8.28 -11.10 27.51
N ASN A 56 -7.76 -11.78 28.52
CA ASN A 56 -6.32 -12.03 28.64
C ASN A 56 -5.78 -12.85 27.45
N PHE A 57 -6.52 -13.88 27.02
CA PHE A 57 -6.14 -14.70 25.87
C PHE A 57 -6.04 -13.86 24.59
N HIS A 58 -7.04 -13.01 24.33
CA HIS A 58 -7.05 -12.15 23.15
C HIS A 58 -6.02 -11.02 23.23
N LEU A 59 -5.76 -10.45 24.41
CA LEU A 59 -4.72 -9.44 24.60
C LEU A 59 -3.32 -9.99 24.31
N ASP A 60 -3.07 -11.24 24.72
CA ASP A 60 -1.78 -11.89 24.52
C ASP A 60 -1.56 -12.24 23.02
N VAL A 61 -2.60 -12.66 22.31
CA VAL A 61 -2.58 -12.84 20.85
C VAL A 61 -2.38 -11.51 20.13
N PHE A 62 -3.10 -10.47 20.57
CA PHE A 62 -3.00 -9.12 20.03
C PHE A 62 -1.58 -8.55 20.19
N LYS A 63 -0.89 -8.83 21.30
CA LYS A 63 0.50 -8.46 21.52
C LYS A 63 1.44 -9.08 20.47
N VAL A 64 1.24 -10.35 20.14
CA VAL A 64 2.04 -11.06 19.12
C VAL A 64 1.82 -10.43 17.75
N PHE A 65 0.57 -10.20 17.34
CA PHE A 65 0.26 -9.56 16.06
C PHE A 65 0.78 -8.13 15.97
N SER A 66 0.65 -7.35 17.04
CA SER A 66 1.14 -5.97 17.09
C SER A 66 2.66 -5.91 16.92
N LEU A 67 3.39 -6.83 17.56
CA LEU A 67 4.84 -6.91 17.44
C LEU A 67 5.24 -7.31 16.00
N ALA A 68 4.57 -8.30 15.41
CA ALA A 68 4.81 -8.69 14.02
C ALA A 68 4.54 -7.53 13.05
N PHE A 69 3.46 -6.79 13.25
CA PHE A 69 3.12 -5.63 12.43
C PHE A 69 4.15 -4.50 12.55
N LEU A 70 4.64 -4.22 13.76
CA LEU A 70 5.71 -3.24 13.98
C LEU A 70 7.00 -3.65 13.27
N ILE A 71 7.38 -4.93 13.33
CA ILE A 71 8.56 -5.45 12.61
C ILE A 71 8.39 -5.25 11.10
N ILE A 72 7.23 -5.59 10.54
CA ILE A 72 6.94 -5.41 9.11
C ILE A 72 7.00 -3.92 8.72
N LEU A 73 6.44 -3.03 9.54
CA LEU A 73 6.52 -1.59 9.30
C LEU A 73 7.96 -1.06 9.35
N LEU A 74 8.78 -1.55 10.30
CA LEU A 74 10.19 -1.18 10.40
C LEU A 74 10.99 -1.69 9.20
N LEU A 75 10.72 -2.91 8.73
CA LEU A 75 11.33 -3.46 7.52
C LEU A 75 10.91 -2.66 6.28
N ALA A 76 9.61 -2.38 6.12
CA ALA A 76 9.10 -1.59 5.00
C ALA A 76 9.68 -0.17 5.01
N GLY A 77 9.72 0.48 6.18
CA GLY A 77 10.33 1.80 6.37
C GLY A 77 11.83 1.79 6.09
N GLY A 78 12.55 0.77 6.58
CA GLY A 78 13.97 0.58 6.33
C GLY A 78 14.28 0.41 4.84
N ILE A 79 13.47 -0.38 4.13
CA ILE A 79 13.55 -0.57 2.68
C ILE A 79 13.30 0.76 1.95
N LEU A 80 12.25 1.50 2.31
CA LEU A 80 11.91 2.82 1.75
C LEU A 80 13.02 3.87 1.95
N VAL A 81 13.74 3.83 3.07
CA VAL A 81 14.87 4.74 3.37
C VAL A 81 16.16 4.26 2.71
N SER A 82 16.35 2.96 2.57
CA SER A 82 17.56 2.35 1.97
C SER A 82 17.57 2.43 0.46
N PHE A 83 16.41 2.57 -0.18
CA PHE A 83 16.39 2.94 -1.59
C PHE A 83 16.93 4.37 -1.71
N PRO A 84 18.10 4.57 -2.35
CA PRO A 84 18.53 5.92 -2.68
C PRO A 84 17.38 6.53 -3.46
N LYS A 85 16.98 7.76 -3.10
CA LYS A 85 16.11 8.59 -3.94
C LYS A 85 16.85 8.77 -5.26
N SER A 86 16.71 7.79 -6.14
CA SER A 86 17.48 7.70 -7.36
C SER A 86 17.30 9.02 -8.09
N GLU A 87 18.37 9.53 -8.68
CA GLU A 87 18.33 10.69 -9.57
C GLU A 87 17.56 10.38 -10.87
N VAL A 88 16.42 9.69 -10.79
CA VAL A 88 15.42 9.52 -11.85
C VAL A 88 15.01 10.88 -12.44
N SER A 89 15.22 11.96 -11.70
CA SER A 89 14.95 13.32 -12.16
C SER A 89 15.92 13.86 -13.23
N ARG A 90 17.16 13.36 -13.35
CA ARG A 90 18.12 13.86 -14.36
C ARG A 90 18.03 13.08 -15.68
N SER A 91 17.93 11.75 -15.62
CA SER A 91 17.79 10.90 -16.81
C SER A 91 16.47 11.16 -17.55
N ALA A 92 15.35 11.25 -16.82
CA ALA A 92 14.04 11.52 -17.42
C ALA A 92 13.97 12.91 -18.08
N ARG A 93 14.58 13.94 -17.47
CA ARG A 93 14.66 15.29 -18.06
C ARG A 93 15.50 15.33 -19.33
N PHE A 94 16.55 14.51 -19.43
CA PHE A 94 17.39 14.44 -20.63
C PHE A 94 16.66 13.75 -21.79
N GLN A 95 15.86 12.73 -21.51
CA GLN A 95 15.09 12.01 -22.54
C GLN A 95 13.93 12.85 -23.09
N ILE A 96 13.23 13.63 -22.26
CA ILE A 96 12.13 14.51 -22.69
C ILE A 96 12.64 15.60 -23.65
N LYS A 97 13.76 16.27 -23.32
CA LYS A 97 14.38 17.27 -24.21
C LYS A 97 14.81 16.69 -25.56
N ARG A 98 15.25 15.43 -25.59
CA ARG A 98 15.63 14.75 -26.82
C ARG A 98 14.43 14.45 -27.72
N LEU A 99 13.28 14.11 -27.12
CA LEU A 99 12.06 13.85 -27.86
C LEU A 99 11.47 15.16 -28.43
N GLU A 100 11.43 16.23 -27.64
CA GLU A 100 10.97 17.55 -28.10
C GLU A 100 11.80 18.09 -29.28
N THR A 101 13.13 17.97 -29.20
CA THR A 101 14.02 18.40 -30.28
C THR A 101 13.84 17.57 -31.55
N PHE A 102 13.58 16.27 -31.42
CA PHE A 102 13.30 15.39 -32.56
C PHE A 102 11.96 15.72 -33.23
N VAL A 103 10.89 15.89 -32.44
CA VAL A 103 9.55 16.24 -32.95
C VAL A 103 9.57 17.60 -33.64
N SER A 104 10.24 18.59 -33.05
CA SER A 104 10.40 19.93 -33.66
C SER A 104 11.09 19.84 -35.03
N ARG A 105 12.21 19.10 -35.12
CA ARG A 105 12.96 18.98 -36.39
C ARG A 105 12.17 18.25 -37.46
N ALA A 106 11.45 17.19 -37.11
CA ALA A 106 10.58 16.46 -38.03
C ALA A 106 9.42 17.34 -38.54
N HIS A 107 8.83 18.16 -37.65
CA HIS A 107 7.76 19.08 -38.01
C HIS A 107 8.23 20.16 -38.99
N TYR A 108 9.40 20.78 -38.74
CA TYR A 108 9.98 21.75 -39.67
C TYR A 108 10.34 21.13 -41.03
N ALA A 109 10.89 19.91 -41.04
CA ALA A 109 11.18 19.21 -42.29
C ALA A 109 9.91 18.89 -43.08
N PHE A 110 8.84 18.47 -42.40
CA PHE A 110 7.54 18.22 -43.01
C PHE A 110 6.92 19.49 -43.60
N LEU A 111 6.89 20.59 -42.84
CA LEU A 111 6.37 21.88 -43.33
C LEU A 111 7.20 22.41 -44.51
N SER A 112 8.52 22.29 -44.46
CA SER A 112 9.39 22.67 -45.57
C SER A 112 9.12 21.85 -46.83
N TRP A 113 9.00 20.53 -46.69
CA TRP A 113 8.63 19.66 -47.80
C TRP A 113 7.25 20.01 -48.36
N PHE A 114 6.26 20.24 -47.50
CA PHE A 114 4.91 20.61 -47.89
C PHE A 114 4.85 21.95 -48.64
N SER A 115 5.62 22.96 -48.19
CA SER A 115 5.70 24.27 -48.84
C SER A 115 6.25 24.23 -50.27
N LEU A 116 7.12 23.25 -50.57
CA LEU A 116 7.66 23.02 -51.92
C LEU A 116 6.61 22.42 -52.85
N HIS A 117 5.68 21.61 -52.32
CA HIS A 117 4.60 21.02 -53.10
C HIS A 117 3.48 22.04 -53.36
N GLU A 118 3.12 22.86 -52.38
CA GLU A 118 2.09 23.89 -52.56
C GLU A 118 2.48 24.99 -53.56
N ASN A 119 3.78 25.37 -53.61
CA ASN A 119 4.27 26.42 -54.52
C ASN A 119 4.89 25.85 -55.80
N SER A 120 4.75 24.55 -56.06
CA SER A 120 5.23 23.98 -57.30
C SER A 120 4.38 24.53 -58.46
N PRO A 121 5.00 24.98 -59.56
CA PRO A 121 4.25 25.48 -60.71
C PRO A 121 3.36 24.34 -61.24
N SER A 122 2.05 24.45 -61.05
CA SER A 122 1.10 23.59 -61.72
C SER A 122 1.20 23.89 -63.21
N ILE A 123 1.82 22.97 -63.95
CA ILE A 123 1.91 23.04 -65.41
C ILE A 123 0.47 23.09 -65.94
N LEU A 124 0.10 24.26 -66.44
CA LEU A 124 -1.15 24.57 -67.13
C LEU A 124 -0.77 25.11 -68.51
#